data_AF-A0AAD9MYP4-F1
#
_entry.id   AF-A0AAD9MYP4-F1
#
_cell.length_a   1.000
_cell.length_b   1.000
_cell.length_c   1.000
_cell.angle_alpha   90.00
_cell.angle_beta   90.00
_cell.angle_gamma   90.00
#
_symmetry.space_group_name_H-M   'P 1'
#
loop_
_entity.id
_entity.type
_entity.pdbx_description
1 polymer ?
#
loop_
_entity_poly.entity_id
_entity_poly.type
_entity_poly.pdbx_seq_one_letter_code
_entity_poly.pdbx_strand_id
1 'polypeptide(L)'
;MVMIRDILMYMDRVYVQQNGVENVYNLGLMIFRDQVVRNPVIRNHLRETLLEMVAKERRGEVVDRGSVKNACHMLMVLGLDSRSVYEEDFERPFLEQSADFYRVRQNSLKDFKVVLKLSITLRPASKNPLLLLQ
;
A
#
# COMPACT_ATOMS: atom_id res chain seq x y z
N MET A 1 2.11 18.14 -11.42
CA MET A 1 2.34 19.57 -11.10
C MET A 1 3.72 19.99 -11.59
N VAL A 2 3.89 20.16 -12.91
CA VAL A 2 5.18 20.52 -13.50
C VAL A 2 5.21 22.00 -13.88
N MET A 3 4.11 22.52 -14.44
CA MET A 3 4.02 23.92 -14.88
C MET A 3 4.19 24.97 -13.76
N ILE A 4 3.61 24.76 -12.57
CA ILE A 4 3.74 25.71 -11.45
C ILE A 4 5.18 25.74 -10.91
N ARG A 5 5.81 24.57 -10.81
CA ARG A 5 7.22 24.45 -10.41
C ARG A 5 8.13 25.16 -11.41
N ASP A 6 7.84 25.04 -12.72
CA ASP A 6 8.67 25.64 -13.75
C ASP A 6 8.57 27.18 -13.75
N ILE A 7 7.39 27.73 -13.46
CA ILE A 7 7.22 29.19 -13.25
C ILE A 7 7.97 29.65 -12.00
N LEU A 8 7.91 28.89 -10.90
CA LEU A 8 8.54 29.22 -9.63
C LEU A 8 9.98 28.65 -9.48
N MET A 9 10.61 28.25 -10.59
CA MET A 9 11.87 27.50 -10.56
C MET A 9 13.00 28.26 -9.84
N TYR A 10 13.06 29.58 -10.00
CA TYR A 10 14.09 30.39 -9.32
C TYR A 10 13.90 30.40 -7.80
N MET A 11 12.65 30.49 -7.32
CA MET A 11 12.32 30.40 -5.90
C MET A 11 12.71 29.03 -5.34
N ASP A 12 12.39 27.97 -6.07
CA ASP A 12 12.69 26.59 -5.67
C ASP A 12 14.20 26.30 -5.62
N ARG A 13 15.00 26.96 -6.47
CA ARG A 13 16.47 26.79 -6.48
C ARG A 13 17.19 27.65 -5.46
N VAL A 14 16.73 28.88 -5.21
CA VAL A 14 17.47 29.84 -4.37
C VAL A 14 16.86 29.91 -2.98
N TYR A 15 15.58 30.25 -2.88
CA TYR A 15 14.92 30.50 -1.60
C TYR A 15 14.74 29.23 -0.78
N VAL A 16 14.26 28.16 -1.41
CA VAL A 16 13.98 26.88 -0.73
C VAL A 16 15.28 26.26 -0.17
N GLN A 17 16.36 26.27 -0.96
CA GLN A 17 17.66 25.75 -0.52
C GLN A 17 18.29 26.58 0.61
N GLN A 18 18.18 27.91 0.54
CA GLN A 18 18.74 28.79 1.57
C GLN A 18 18.00 28.71 2.90
N ASN A 19 16.68 28.53 2.87
CA ASN A 19 15.85 28.52 4.08
C ASN A 19 15.55 27.10 4.59
N GLY A 20 15.97 26.05 3.87
CA GLY A 20 15.73 24.66 4.26
C GLY A 20 14.25 24.29 4.34
N VAL A 21 13.41 24.94 3.55
CA VAL A 21 11.96 24.67 3.50
C VAL A 21 11.64 23.61 2.43
N GLU A 22 10.41 23.11 2.45
CA GLU A 22 9.95 22.15 1.43
C GLU A 22 9.84 22.79 0.04
N ASN A 23 10.19 22.02 -0.99
CA ASN A 23 10.08 22.46 -2.38
C ASN A 23 8.60 22.60 -2.79
N VAL A 24 8.35 23.33 -3.88
CA VAL A 24 6.98 23.61 -4.36
C VAL A 24 6.20 22.33 -4.67
N TYR A 25 6.88 21.27 -5.12
CA TYR A 25 6.25 20.00 -5.45
C TYR A 25 5.78 19.24 -4.19
N ASN A 26 6.66 19.10 -3.21
CA ASN A 26 6.40 18.49 -1.90
C ASN A 26 5.31 19.26 -1.16
N LEU A 27 5.37 20.59 -1.19
CA LEU A 27 4.31 21.43 -0.62
C LEU A 27 2.95 21.15 -1.26
N GLY A 28 2.91 21.03 -2.60
CA GLY A 28 1.69 20.65 -3.32
C GLY A 28 1.16 19.27 -2.91
N LEU A 29 2.05 18.28 -2.74
CA LEU A 29 1.68 16.95 -2.26
C LEU A 29 1.16 16.98 -0.82
N MET A 30 1.79 17.74 0.08
CA MET A 30 1.32 17.90 1.46
C MET A 30 -0.07 18.52 1.52
N ILE A 31 -0.31 19.58 0.74
CA ILE A 31 -1.62 20.23 0.68
C ILE A 31 -2.67 19.24 0.13
N PHE A 32 -2.35 18.51 -0.94
CA PHE A 32 -3.27 17.52 -1.49
C PHE A 32 -3.55 16.37 -0.51
N ARG A 33 -2.52 15.89 0.19
CA ARG A 33 -2.66 14.87 1.23
C ARG A 33 -3.61 15.35 2.32
N ASP A 34 -3.38 16.55 2.87
CA ASP A 34 -4.08 17.01 4.06
C ASP A 34 -5.51 17.50 3.76
N GLN A 35 -5.72 18.14 2.60
CA GLN A 35 -7.03 18.71 2.23
C GLN A 35 -7.94 17.70 1.50
N VAL A 36 -7.38 16.79 0.71
CA VAL A 36 -8.16 15.86 -0.12
C VAL A 36 -8.13 14.46 0.46
N VAL A 37 -6.94 13.84 0.56
CA VAL A 37 -6.84 12.41 0.89
C VAL A 37 -7.15 12.13 2.36
N ARG A 38 -6.71 13.00 3.28
CA ARG A 38 -6.99 12.90 4.72
C ARG A 38 -8.35 13.46 5.12
N ASN A 39 -9.13 13.99 4.18
CA ASN A 39 -10.51 14.33 4.46
C ASN A 39 -11.25 13.07 4.93
N PRO A 40 -11.90 13.06 6.10
CA PRO A 40 -12.45 11.84 6.70
C PRO A 40 -13.45 11.12 5.80
N VAL A 41 -14.24 11.86 5.02
CA VAL A 41 -15.23 11.29 4.09
C VAL A 41 -14.52 10.57 2.95
N ILE A 42 -13.54 11.24 2.32
CA ILE A 42 -12.79 10.71 1.18
C ILE A 42 -11.92 9.53 1.62
N ARG A 43 -11.21 9.65 2.75
CA ARG A 43 -10.35 8.61 3.29
C ARG A 43 -11.12 7.32 3.56
N ASN A 44 -12.26 7.43 4.27
CA ASN A 44 -13.07 6.26 4.60
C ASN A 44 -13.62 5.60 3.33
N HIS A 45 -14.13 6.40 2.39
CA HIS A 45 -14.67 5.90 1.14
C HIS A 45 -13.60 5.24 0.25
N LEU A 46 -12.41 5.86 0.15
CA LEU A 46 -11.27 5.30 -0.57
C LEU A 46 -10.86 3.95 0.03
N ARG A 47 -10.73 3.87 1.35
CA ARG A 47 -10.37 2.64 2.06
C ARG A 47 -11.41 1.54 1.80
N GLU A 48 -12.69 1.83 2.01
CA GLU A 48 -13.78 0.86 1.80
C GLU A 48 -13.81 0.36 0.36
N THR A 49 -13.68 1.26 -0.61
CA THR A 49 -13.68 0.92 -2.04
C THR A 49 -12.51 0.00 -2.39
N LEU A 50 -11.29 0.33 -1.95
CA LEU A 50 -10.11 -0.50 -2.23
C LEU A 50 -10.21 -1.88 -1.58
N LEU A 51 -10.68 -1.96 -0.34
CA LEU A 51 -10.90 -3.23 0.35
C LEU A 51 -12.01 -4.06 -0.31
N GLU A 52 -13.09 -3.42 -0.76
CA GLU A 52 -14.17 -4.09 -1.47
C GLU A 52 -13.68 -4.63 -2.82
N MET A 53 -12.88 -3.87 -3.55
CA MET A 53 -12.25 -4.29 -4.81
C MET A 53 -11.37 -5.54 -4.59
N VAL A 54 -10.56 -5.56 -3.54
CA VAL A 54 -9.76 -6.76 -3.17
C VAL A 54 -10.67 -7.94 -2.81
N ALA A 55 -11.74 -7.70 -2.05
CA ALA A 55 -12.67 -8.76 -1.66
C ALA A 55 -13.42 -9.35 -2.87
N LYS A 56 -13.83 -8.51 -3.83
CA LYS A 56 -14.42 -8.91 -5.11
C LYS A 56 -13.45 -9.77 -5.93
N GLU A 57 -12.20 -9.33 -6.04
CA GLU A 57 -11.16 -10.11 -6.73
C GLU A 57 -10.96 -11.49 -6.08
N ARG A 58 -10.97 -11.56 -4.74
CA ARG A 58 -10.86 -12.84 -4.00
C ARG A 58 -12.02 -13.80 -4.21
N ARG A 59 -13.19 -13.30 -4.61
CA ARG A 59 -14.37 -14.10 -5.00
C ARG A 59 -14.35 -14.52 -6.47
N GLY A 60 -13.35 -14.09 -7.24
CA GLY A 60 -13.23 -14.38 -8.66
C GLY A 60 -13.97 -13.39 -9.56
N GLU A 61 -14.41 -12.25 -9.03
CA GLU A 61 -15.00 -11.18 -9.83
C GLU A 61 -13.89 -10.42 -10.59
N VAL A 62 -14.20 -9.92 -11.79
CA VAL A 62 -13.26 -9.12 -12.58
C VAL A 62 -13.22 -7.71 -12.01
N VAL A 63 -12.04 -7.29 -11.56
CA VAL A 63 -11.82 -5.97 -10.95
C VAL A 63 -10.69 -5.26 -11.69
N ASP A 64 -10.79 -3.94 -11.81
CA ASP A 64 -9.70 -3.14 -12.39
C ASP A 64 -8.50 -3.05 -11.44
N ARG A 65 -7.54 -3.95 -11.65
CA ARG A 65 -6.24 -3.96 -10.96
C ARG A 65 -5.44 -2.68 -11.22
N GLY A 66 -5.67 -1.99 -12.34
CA GLY A 66 -5.02 -0.74 -12.68
C GLY A 66 -5.40 0.37 -11.71
N SER A 67 -6.69 0.53 -11.42
CA SER A 67 -7.19 1.50 -10.44
C SER A 67 -6.64 1.27 -9.04
N VAL A 68 -6.62 0.01 -8.56
CA VAL A 68 -6.03 -0.32 -7.25
C VAL A 68 -4.55 0.02 -7.21
N LYS A 69 -3.80 -0.37 -8.25
CA LYS A 69 -2.36 -0.07 -8.35
C LYS A 69 -2.09 1.44 -8.36
N ASN A 70 -2.88 2.21 -9.11
CA ASN A 70 -2.73 3.67 -9.20
C ASN A 70 -3.06 4.34 -7.86
N ALA A 71 -4.10 3.89 -7.16
CA ALA A 71 -4.44 4.39 -5.83
C ALA A 71 -3.34 4.09 -4.80
N CYS A 72 -2.82 2.86 -4.77
CA CYS A 72 -1.70 2.49 -3.92
C CYS A 72 -0.45 3.31 -4.23
N HIS A 73 -0.13 3.50 -5.51
CA HIS A 73 1.00 4.33 -5.93
C HIS A 73 0.83 5.80 -5.50
N MET A 74 -0.36 6.35 -5.63
CA MET A 74 -0.68 7.69 -5.14
C MET A 74 -0.46 7.81 -3.62
N LEU A 75 -0.95 6.84 -2.82
CA LEU A 75 -0.75 6.84 -1.37
C LEU A 75 0.73 6.75 -0.97
N MET A 76 1.54 6.00 -1.73
CA MET A 76 2.99 5.94 -1.54
C MET A 76 3.65 7.31 -1.82
N VAL A 77 3.29 7.97 -2.93
CA VAL A 77 3.87 9.28 -3.30
C VAL A 77 3.49 10.38 -2.30
N LEU A 78 2.28 10.33 -1.73
CA LEU A 78 1.83 11.30 -0.73
C LEU A 78 2.54 11.17 0.63
N GLY A 79 3.19 10.03 0.85
CA GLY A 79 4.06 9.83 2.00
C GLY A 79 5.41 10.56 1.92
N LEU A 80 5.67 11.28 0.80
CA LEU A 80 6.94 11.93 0.46
C LEU A 80 8.08 10.93 0.52
N ASP A 81 8.86 10.92 1.61
CA ASP A 81 9.98 10.00 1.84
C ASP A 81 9.61 8.80 2.73
N SER A 82 8.36 8.70 3.16
CA SER A 82 7.89 7.69 4.11
C SER A 82 6.73 6.88 3.54
N ARG A 83 6.60 5.62 3.96
CA ARG A 83 5.44 4.78 3.64
C ARG A 83 4.24 4.99 4.58
N SER A 84 4.35 5.93 5.52
CA SER A 84 3.40 6.15 6.63
C SER A 84 1.94 6.24 6.17
N VAL A 85 1.66 7.06 5.15
CA VAL A 85 0.30 7.27 4.62
C VAL A 85 -0.29 5.99 4.05
N TYR A 86 0.48 5.22 3.28
CA TYR A 86 0.05 3.94 2.76
C TYR A 86 -0.17 2.90 3.87
N GLU A 87 0.73 2.84 4.85
CA GLU A 87 0.67 1.90 5.95
C GLU A 87 -0.59 2.10 6.81
N GLU A 88 -0.86 3.34 7.19
CA GLU A 88 -1.96 3.71 8.06
C GLU A 88 -3.32 3.63 7.35
N ASP A 89 -3.42 4.17 6.13
CA ASP A 89 -4.71 4.31 5.44
C ASP A 89 -5.13 3.03 4.70
N PHE A 90 -4.18 2.19 4.27
CA PHE A 90 -4.48 1.01 3.46
C PHE A 90 -3.87 -0.31 3.99
N GLU A 91 -2.58 -0.37 4.32
CA GLU A 91 -1.93 -1.65 4.64
C GLU A 91 -2.48 -2.32 5.90
N ARG A 92 -2.61 -1.57 7.00
CA ARG A 92 -3.19 -2.09 8.26
C ARG A 92 -4.60 -2.65 8.06
N PRO A 93 -5.59 -1.89 7.54
CA PRO A 93 -6.95 -2.41 7.38
C PRO A 93 -7.02 -3.53 6.33
N PHE A 94 -6.15 -3.51 5.31
CA PHE A 94 -6.04 -4.63 4.36
C PHE A 94 -5.52 -5.90 5.04
N LEU A 95 -4.49 -5.82 5.88
CA LEU A 95 -3.94 -6.96 6.59
C LEU A 95 -4.93 -7.53 7.59
N GLU A 96 -5.65 -6.68 8.33
CA GLU A 96 -6.71 -7.10 9.24
C GLU A 96 -7.83 -7.85 8.50
N GLN A 97 -8.39 -7.24 7.44
CA GLN A 97 -9.42 -7.89 6.62
C GLN A 97 -8.94 -9.22 6.02
N SER A 98 -7.67 -9.26 5.60
CA SER A 98 -7.06 -10.47 5.04
C SER A 98 -6.86 -11.55 6.10
N ALA A 99 -6.40 -11.19 7.29
CA ALA A 99 -6.22 -12.11 8.41
C ALA A 99 -7.56 -12.73 8.80
N ASP A 100 -8.63 -11.92 8.90
CA ASP A 100 -9.98 -12.42 9.19
C ASP A 100 -10.50 -13.34 8.09
N PHE A 101 -10.32 -12.95 6.83
CA PHE A 101 -10.70 -13.77 5.69
C PHE A 101 -10.00 -15.13 5.68
N TYR A 102 -8.68 -15.17 5.91
CA TYR A 102 -7.93 -16.42 5.99
C TYR A 102 -8.23 -17.20 7.26
N ARG A 103 -8.55 -16.56 8.38
CA ARG A 103 -8.96 -17.24 9.63
C ARG A 103 -10.33 -17.92 9.48
N VAL A 104 -11.30 -17.23 8.88
CA VAL A 104 -12.63 -17.79 8.57
C VAL A 104 -12.49 -18.90 7.55
N ARG A 105 -11.68 -18.71 6.49
CA ARG A 105 -11.40 -19.75 5.51
C ARG A 105 -10.64 -20.93 6.12
N GLN A 106 -9.73 -20.70 7.08
CA GLN A 106 -9.04 -21.74 7.82
C GLN A 106 -10.00 -22.50 8.74
N ASN A 107 -10.99 -21.83 9.34
CA ASN A 107 -12.04 -22.51 10.10
C ASN A 107 -13.00 -23.30 9.18
N SER A 108 -13.34 -22.78 8.00
CA SER A 108 -14.06 -23.52 6.96
C SER A 108 -13.24 -24.68 6.34
N LEU A 109 -11.91 -24.55 6.27
CA LEU A 109 -10.96 -25.60 5.87
C LEU A 109 -10.62 -26.57 7.00
N LYS A 110 -10.95 -26.27 8.26
CA LYS A 110 -10.89 -27.23 9.37
C LYS A 110 -12.05 -28.22 9.33
N ASP A 111 -13.16 -27.87 8.69
CA ASP A 111 -14.22 -28.83 8.32
C ASP A 111 -13.81 -29.71 7.13
N PHE A 112 -12.87 -29.24 6.30
CA PHE A 112 -12.15 -30.02 5.28
C PHE A 112 -10.85 -30.64 5.87
N LYS A 113 -10.98 -31.35 6.99
CA LYS A 113 -9.92 -32.21 7.57
C LYS A 113 -9.24 -33.00 6.43
N VAL A 114 -7.89 -32.95 6.28
CA VAL A 114 -7.00 -33.94 5.57
C VAL A 114 -5.81 -33.27 4.85
N VAL A 115 -5.93 -32.03 4.32
CA VAL A 115 -4.87 -31.45 3.45
C VAL A 115 -3.62 -30.95 4.21
N LEU A 116 -3.75 -30.64 5.50
CA LEU A 116 -2.65 -30.17 6.37
C LEU A 116 -1.57 -31.23 6.67
N LYS A 117 -1.72 -32.48 6.20
CA LYS A 117 -0.74 -33.55 6.42
C LYS A 117 0.48 -33.48 5.48
N LEU A 118 0.50 -32.56 4.50
CA LEU A 118 1.65 -32.41 3.57
C LEU A 118 2.63 -31.28 3.93
N SER A 119 2.30 -30.37 4.86
CA SER A 119 3.11 -29.15 5.09
C SER A 119 4.01 -29.18 6.34
N ILE A 120 4.00 -30.26 7.13
CA ILE A 120 4.77 -30.35 8.39
C ILE A 120 6.22 -30.85 8.18
N THR A 121 6.63 -31.26 6.98
CA THR A 121 7.98 -31.87 6.80
C THR A 121 9.04 -30.93 6.22
N LEU A 122 8.81 -29.64 6.00
CA LEU A 122 9.87 -28.76 5.48
C LEU A 122 9.87 -27.35 6.09
N ARG A 123 10.27 -27.28 7.36
CA ARG A 123 11.31 -26.37 7.89
C ARG A 123 11.58 -26.77 9.36
N PRO A 124 12.82 -26.68 9.90
CA PRO A 124 13.80 -25.63 9.59
C PRO A 124 15.30 -26.02 9.57
N ALA A 125 16.09 -25.11 8.99
CA ALA A 125 17.47 -24.72 9.35
C ALA A 125 18.68 -25.67 9.17
N SER A 126 19.72 -25.09 8.54
CA SER A 126 21.14 -25.14 8.92
C SER A 126 22.12 -25.90 8.00
N LYS A 127 23.05 -25.10 7.44
CA LYS A 127 24.41 -25.37 6.92
C LYS A 127 24.60 -25.72 5.42
N ASN A 128 25.41 -24.85 4.80
CA ASN A 128 26.15 -24.92 3.52
C ASN A 128 25.43 -24.55 2.20
N PRO A 129 25.81 -23.40 1.58
CA PRO A 129 25.29 -22.97 0.27
C PRO A 129 26.13 -23.43 -0.95
N LEU A 130 26.84 -24.56 -0.91
CA LEU A 130 27.70 -25.01 -2.03
C LEU A 130 27.38 -26.43 -2.59
N LEU A 131 26.11 -26.84 -2.64
CA LEU A 131 25.75 -28.16 -3.21
C LEU A 131 24.56 -28.18 -4.19
N LEU A 132 24.18 -27.04 -4.79
CA LEU A 132 23.07 -26.99 -5.77
C LEU A 132 23.50 -26.70 -7.21
N LEU A 133 24.74 -27.03 -7.60
CA LEU A 133 25.21 -26.93 -8.98
C LEU A 133 26.07 -28.14 -9.44
N GLN A 134 25.61 -29.36 -9.10
CA GLN A 134 25.90 -30.57 -9.87
C GLN A 134 24.64 -31.43 -9.96
#